data_AF-A0A316INK5-F1
#
_entry.id   AF-A0A316INK5-F1
#
_cell.length_a   1.000
_cell.length_b   1.000
_cell.length_c   1.000
_cell.angle_alpha   90.00
_cell.angle_beta   90.00
_cell.angle_gamma   90.00
#
_symmetry.space_group_name_H-M   'P 1'
#
loop_
_entity.id
_entity.type
_entity.pdbx_description
1 polymer ?
#
loop_
_entity_poly.entity_id
_entity_poly.type
_entity_poly.pdbx_seq_one_letter_code
_entity_poly.pdbx_strand_id
1 'polypeptide(L)'
;MFGWLAAFGLCDSARFNTSATPWLPATPRRLAEWLPQLGGVLYLPGRQAPCDGLPGAAGILVESVELAPLLRVRALRGSSAVTPEGPREWIDGADAHGRVQMRLYLLPDTDYCAWDACLGGPARTCGGPAAPAAEPFRAAGARLLRFTHRRLGGLGLIGTAAPGLSGLGHRLAAGIARQEAVALQAALSG
;
A
#
# COMPACT_ATOMS: atom_id res chain seq x y z
N MET A 1 -9.49 12.52 23.18
CA MET A 1 -10.53 13.51 22.79
C MET A 1 -11.36 12.84 21.71
N PHE A 2 -12.47 12.20 22.10
CA PHE A 2 -13.34 11.44 21.21
C PHE A 2 -14.37 12.38 20.61
N GLY A 3 -14.37 12.52 19.29
CA GLY A 3 -15.40 13.23 18.54
C GLY A 3 -15.69 12.44 17.29
N TRP A 4 -16.87 12.66 16.71
CA TRP A 4 -17.44 12.04 15.50
C TRP A 4 -18.37 10.86 15.76
N LEU A 5 -19.52 11.19 16.39
CA LEU A 5 -20.81 10.58 16.11
C LEU A 5 -21.64 11.54 15.25
N ALA A 6 -22.36 10.95 14.28
CA ALA A 6 -23.49 11.46 13.49
C ALA A 6 -23.22 12.38 12.28
N ALA A 7 -23.47 11.83 11.09
CA ALA A 7 -24.60 12.26 10.24
C ALA A 7 -24.80 11.23 9.11
N PHE A 8 -25.90 10.46 9.17
CA PHE A 8 -26.36 9.63 8.04
C PHE A 8 -27.31 10.47 7.18
N GLY A 9 -26.95 10.64 5.91
CA GLY A 9 -27.79 11.24 4.89
C GLY A 9 -27.71 10.39 3.62
N LEU A 10 -28.85 9.85 3.22
CA LEU A 10 -29.05 9.11 1.97
C LEU A 10 -28.76 10.02 0.77
N CYS A 11 -27.70 9.72 0.02
CA CYS A 11 -27.52 10.19 -1.36
C CYS A 11 -26.93 9.06 -2.21
N ASP A 12 -27.76 8.60 -3.12
CA ASP A 12 -27.50 7.68 -4.22
C ASP A 12 -26.39 8.27 -5.12
N SER A 13 -25.34 7.48 -5.41
CA SER A 13 -24.03 7.92 -5.96
C SER A 13 -23.07 8.57 -4.96
N ALA A 14 -22.82 7.90 -3.83
CA ALA A 14 -21.87 8.36 -2.82
C ALA A 14 -20.43 8.41 -3.38
N ARG A 15 -19.96 9.62 -3.70
CA ARG A 15 -18.53 9.93 -3.67
C ARG A 15 -18.07 9.62 -2.26
N PHE A 16 -17.31 8.53 -2.08
CA PHE A 16 -16.75 8.22 -0.78
C PHE A 16 -15.94 9.43 -0.29
N ASN A 17 -16.32 9.99 0.87
CA ASN A 17 -15.54 11.05 1.50
C ASN A 17 -14.18 10.46 1.85
N THR A 18 -13.21 10.73 0.97
CA THR A 18 -11.86 10.23 1.09
C THR A 18 -11.03 11.31 1.76
N SER A 19 -10.54 11.03 2.95
CA SER A 19 -9.50 11.84 3.58
C SER A 19 -8.14 11.24 3.26
N ALA A 20 -7.13 12.09 3.09
CA ALA A 20 -5.79 11.60 2.84
C ALA A 20 -4.73 12.56 3.37
N THR A 21 -3.63 11.98 3.86
CA THR A 21 -2.49 12.72 4.38
C THR A 21 -1.74 13.44 3.24
N PRO A 22 -0.83 14.36 3.57
CA PRO A 22 0.20 14.80 2.63
C PRO A 22 1.05 13.60 2.15
N TRP A 23 1.67 13.76 0.97
CA TRP A 23 2.68 12.83 0.50
C TRP A 23 3.95 12.94 1.35
N LEU A 24 4.47 11.81 1.80
CA LEU A 24 5.67 11.71 2.62
C LEU A 24 6.80 11.06 1.81
N PRO A 25 8.03 11.60 1.86
CA PRO A 25 9.15 11.02 1.13
C PRO A 25 9.45 9.60 1.64
N ALA A 26 9.71 8.70 0.70
CA ALA A 26 10.04 7.31 0.96
C ALA A 26 11.21 6.86 0.08
N THR A 27 11.94 5.86 0.56
CA THR A 27 13.01 5.21 -0.21
C THR A 27 12.77 3.70 -0.20
N PRO A 28 13.23 2.96 -1.22
CA PRO A 28 13.11 1.50 -1.22
C PRO A 28 13.72 0.85 0.02
N ARG A 29 14.80 1.43 0.58
CA ARG A 29 15.41 0.97 1.82
C ARG A 29 14.51 1.18 3.03
N ARG A 30 13.90 2.37 3.17
CA ARG A 30 12.92 2.65 4.23
C ARG A 30 11.72 1.70 4.13
N LEU A 31 11.26 1.40 2.90
CA LEU A 31 10.20 0.42 2.67
C LEU A 31 10.62 -0.99 3.09
N ALA A 32 11.84 -1.42 2.74
CA ALA A 32 12.35 -2.73 3.14
C ALA A 32 12.41 -2.89 4.67
N GLU A 33 12.70 -1.82 5.41
CA GLU A 33 12.74 -1.81 6.87
C GLU A 33 11.32 -1.78 7.47
N TRP A 34 10.39 -1.03 6.88
CA TRP A 34 9.04 -0.86 7.40
C TRP A 34 8.06 -1.98 7.06
N LEU A 35 7.99 -2.40 5.79
CA LEU A 35 6.97 -3.33 5.29
C LEU A 35 6.85 -4.63 6.09
N PRO A 36 7.94 -5.28 6.56
CA PRO A 36 7.84 -6.51 7.35
C PRO A 36 7.15 -6.32 8.70
N GLN A 37 7.10 -5.09 9.23
CA GLN A 37 6.50 -4.77 10.53
C GLN A 37 4.97 -4.73 10.47
N LEU A 38 4.38 -4.63 9.27
CA LEU A 38 2.93 -4.53 9.10
C LEU A 38 2.18 -5.83 9.40
N GLY A 39 2.86 -6.98 9.44
CA GLY A 39 2.16 -8.26 9.48
C GLY A 39 1.41 -8.52 8.16
N GLY A 40 0.15 -8.94 8.26
CA GLY A 40 -0.66 -9.31 7.10
C GLY A 40 -1.38 -8.11 6.47
N VAL A 41 -1.24 -7.94 5.16
CA VAL A 41 -1.84 -6.82 4.39
C VAL A 41 -2.42 -7.31 3.07
N LEU A 42 -3.29 -6.48 2.47
CA LEU A 42 -3.69 -6.66 1.08
C LEU A 42 -2.87 -5.72 0.19
N TYR A 43 -2.02 -6.29 -0.65
CA TYR A 43 -1.15 -5.59 -1.58
C TYR A 43 -1.71 -5.59 -2.99
N LEU A 44 -1.83 -4.41 -3.58
CA LEU A 44 -2.24 -4.21 -4.97
C LEU A 44 -1.06 -3.58 -5.73
N PRO A 45 -0.29 -4.36 -6.51
CA PRO A 45 0.71 -3.78 -7.40
C PRO A 45 0.01 -3.01 -8.52
N GLY A 46 0.53 -1.83 -8.84
CA GLY A 46 0.09 -1.07 -10.00
C GLY A 46 0.41 -1.82 -11.29
N ARG A 47 -0.51 -1.75 -12.25
CA ARG A 47 -0.33 -2.28 -13.59
C ARG A 47 0.73 -1.43 -14.29
N GLN A 48 1.93 -1.99 -14.39
CA GLN A 48 3.06 -1.27 -14.98
C GLN A 48 2.78 -1.01 -16.46
N ALA A 49 3.00 0.23 -16.90
CA ALA A 49 3.35 0.45 -18.30
C ALA A 49 4.73 -0.21 -18.54
N PRO A 50 4.96 -0.85 -19.68
CA PRO A 50 6.31 -1.31 -20.04
C PRO A 50 7.23 -0.09 -19.98
N CYS A 51 8.20 -0.11 -19.06
CA CYS A 51 9.13 1.00 -18.88
C CYS A 51 10.55 0.47 -18.84
N ASP A 52 11.38 1.13 -19.66
CA ASP A 52 12.81 0.95 -19.83
C ASP A 52 13.55 0.97 -18.51
N GLY A 53 14.27 -0.12 -18.23
CA GLY A 53 15.20 -0.24 -17.12
C GLY A 53 14.53 -0.31 -15.75
N LEU A 54 14.83 -1.37 -15.00
CA LEU A 54 14.69 -1.32 -13.54
C LEU A 54 15.71 -0.28 -13.05
N PRO A 55 15.30 0.90 -12.54
CA PRO A 55 16.25 1.80 -11.92
C PRO A 55 16.88 1.01 -10.77
N GLY A 56 18.21 0.83 -10.81
CA GLY A 56 18.94 0.08 -9.81
C GLY A 56 18.62 0.65 -8.43
N ALA A 57 17.77 -0.04 -7.67
CA ALA A 57 17.37 0.42 -6.36
C ALA A 57 18.60 0.26 -5.47
N ALA A 58 19.08 1.39 -4.92
CA ALA A 58 20.26 1.56 -4.08
C ALA A 58 20.44 0.45 -3.02
N GLY A 59 20.97 -0.70 -3.42
CA GLY A 59 21.18 -1.87 -2.59
C GLY A 59 19.93 -2.69 -2.24
N ILE A 60 18.79 -2.54 -2.92
CA ILE A 60 17.55 -3.30 -2.65
C ILE A 60 17.12 -4.13 -3.85
N LEU A 61 16.79 -5.40 -3.60
CA LEU A 61 16.22 -6.37 -4.53
C LEU A 61 14.81 -6.77 -4.09
N VAL A 62 14.06 -7.36 -5.01
CA VAL A 62 12.77 -7.98 -4.74
C VAL A 62 12.78 -9.45 -5.17
N GLU A 63 12.05 -10.29 -4.44
CA GLU A 63 12.01 -11.74 -4.68
C GLU A 63 11.17 -12.13 -5.91
N SER A 64 10.24 -11.26 -6.34
CA SER A 64 9.35 -11.53 -7.48
C SER A 64 9.03 -10.27 -8.29
N VAL A 65 8.62 -10.47 -9.54
CA VAL A 65 8.29 -9.38 -10.48
C VAL A 65 7.14 -8.50 -9.99
N GLU A 66 6.19 -9.08 -9.26
CA GLU A 66 5.02 -8.36 -8.75
C GLU A 66 5.38 -7.35 -7.65
N LEU A 67 6.54 -7.54 -6.99
CA LEU A 67 7.07 -6.63 -5.99
C LEU A 67 7.92 -5.51 -6.62
N ALA A 68 8.25 -5.60 -7.91
CA ALA A 68 9.02 -4.58 -8.62
C ALA A 68 8.49 -3.15 -8.45
N PRO A 69 7.17 -2.88 -8.34
CA PRO A 69 6.68 -1.53 -8.06
C PRO A 69 7.25 -0.91 -6.78
N LEU A 70 7.58 -1.70 -5.75
CA LEU A 70 8.17 -1.19 -4.50
C LEU A 70 9.53 -0.50 -4.71
N LEU A 71 10.31 -0.96 -5.70
CA LEU A 71 11.62 -0.38 -6.02
C LEU A 71 11.50 1.04 -6.61
N ARG A 72 10.33 1.38 -7.15
CA ARG A 72 10.05 2.67 -7.80
C ARG A 72 9.43 3.68 -6.85
N VAL A 73 8.92 3.26 -5.69
CA VAL A 73 8.25 4.16 -4.74
C VAL A 73 9.24 5.18 -4.17
N ARG A 74 8.84 6.45 -4.24
CA ARG A 74 9.56 7.63 -3.73
C ARG A 74 8.72 8.48 -2.78
N ALA A 75 7.40 8.27 -2.74
CA ALA A 75 6.54 8.88 -1.76
C ALA A 75 5.41 7.95 -1.34
N LEU A 76 4.92 8.13 -0.12
CA LEU A 76 3.78 7.42 0.46
C LEU A 76 2.67 8.39 0.85
N ARG A 77 1.43 7.94 0.79
CA ARG A 77 0.27 8.70 1.26
C ARG A 77 -0.73 7.77 1.91
N GLY A 78 -1.09 8.06 3.16
CA GLY A 78 -2.22 7.40 3.83
C GLY A 78 -3.53 8.02 3.34
N SER A 79 -4.51 7.18 3.07
CA SER A 79 -5.85 7.57 2.67
C SER A 79 -6.87 6.71 3.41
N SER A 80 -8.04 7.28 3.66
CA SER A 80 -9.15 6.60 4.30
C SER A 80 -10.48 7.02 3.71
N ALA A 81 -11.43 6.09 3.69
CA ALA A 81 -12.79 6.35 3.24
C ALA A 81 -13.79 5.51 4.05
N VAL A 82 -14.97 6.07 4.29
CA VAL A 82 -16.10 5.34 4.86
C VAL A 82 -16.92 4.74 3.73
N THR A 83 -16.98 3.41 3.67
CA THR A 83 -17.78 2.66 2.70
C THR A 83 -19.03 2.07 3.38
N PRO A 84 -20.07 1.65 2.63
CA PRO A 84 -21.20 0.91 3.20
C PRO A 84 -20.79 -0.32 4.02
N GLU A 85 -19.65 -0.94 3.69
CA GLU A 85 -19.12 -2.11 4.42
C GLU A 85 -18.24 -1.72 5.63
N GLY A 86 -18.05 -0.41 5.87
CA GLY A 86 -17.25 0.11 6.97
C GLY A 86 -16.08 1.01 6.52
N PRO A 87 -15.28 1.52 7.47
CA PRO A 87 -14.11 2.31 7.15
C PRO A 87 -13.03 1.46 6.46
N ARG A 88 -12.32 2.07 5.52
CA ARG A 88 -11.18 1.48 4.82
C ARG A 88 -10.02 2.45 4.87
N GLU A 89 -8.84 1.91 5.08
CA GLU A 89 -7.59 2.66 5.05
C GLU A 89 -6.62 1.99 4.10
N TRP A 90 -5.90 2.82 3.35
CA TRP A 90 -4.85 2.36 2.46
C TRP A 90 -3.68 3.32 2.41
N ILE A 91 -2.52 2.78 2.03
CA ILE A 91 -1.32 3.55 1.71
C ILE A 91 -1.04 3.41 0.23
N ASP A 92 -0.98 4.54 -0.48
CA ASP A 92 -0.51 4.62 -1.85
C ASP A 92 0.99 4.89 -1.88
N GLY A 93 1.71 4.18 -2.76
CA GLY A 93 3.11 4.45 -3.06
C GLY A 93 3.29 5.01 -4.46
N ALA A 94 3.82 6.22 -4.58
CA ALA A 94 4.04 6.89 -5.86
C ALA A 94 5.53 6.91 -6.24
N ASP A 95 5.83 6.91 -7.55
CA ASP A 95 7.18 7.08 -8.07
C ASP A 95 7.65 8.55 -8.07
N ALA A 96 8.84 8.81 -8.63
CA ALA A 96 9.39 10.17 -8.75
C ALA A 96 8.55 11.12 -9.64
N HIS A 97 7.70 10.57 -10.51
CA HIS A 97 6.78 11.32 -11.37
C HIS A 97 5.40 11.48 -10.75
N GLY A 98 5.21 11.04 -9.50
CA GLY A 98 3.93 11.08 -8.80
C GLY A 98 2.92 10.03 -9.29
N ARG A 99 3.32 9.04 -10.10
CA ARG A 99 2.43 7.96 -10.53
C ARG A 99 2.34 6.90 -9.43
N VAL A 100 1.12 6.56 -9.02
CA VAL A 100 0.90 5.50 -8.02
C VAL A 100 1.33 4.14 -8.59
N GLN A 101 2.34 3.54 -7.96
CA GLN A 101 2.93 2.25 -8.32
C GLN A 101 2.35 1.10 -7.51
N MET A 102 1.80 1.38 -6.33
CA MET A 102 1.24 0.35 -5.47
C MET A 102 0.23 0.92 -4.50
N ARG A 103 -0.63 0.04 -3.99
CA ARG A 103 -1.53 0.31 -2.89
C ARG A 103 -1.48 -0.82 -1.86
N LEU A 104 -1.49 -0.47 -0.59
CA LEU A 104 -1.59 -1.39 0.54
C LEU A 104 -2.87 -1.08 1.28
N TYR A 105 -3.74 -2.06 1.55
CA TYR A 105 -4.87 -1.86 2.46
C TYR A 105 -4.55 -2.40 3.84
N LEU A 106 -4.99 -1.65 4.84
CA LEU A 106 -5.04 -2.06 6.23
C LEU A 106 -6.11 -3.16 6.36
N LEU A 107 -5.73 -4.26 7.01
CA LEU A 107 -6.64 -5.34 7.41
C LEU A 107 -6.70 -5.40 8.95
N PRO A 108 -7.70 -6.11 9.53
CA PRO A 108 -7.80 -6.28 10.99
C PRO A 108 -6.56 -6.94 11.62
N ASP A 109 -5.85 -7.75 10.84
CA ASP A 109 -4.63 -8.45 11.24
C ASP A 109 -3.34 -7.66 10.93
N THR A 110 -3.46 -6.46 10.36
CA THR A 110 -2.32 -5.56 10.15
C THR A 110 -1.92 -4.90 11.47
N ASP A 111 -0.62 -4.80 11.72
CA ASP A 111 -0.12 -4.04 12.87
C ASP A 111 -0.39 -2.55 12.65
N TYR A 112 -1.40 -2.04 13.35
CA TYR A 112 -1.84 -0.65 13.23
C TYR A 112 -0.80 0.35 13.77
N CYS A 113 0.01 -0.04 14.76
CA CYS A 113 1.06 0.83 15.27
C CYS A 113 2.19 0.98 14.25
N ALA A 114 2.58 -0.11 13.59
CA ALA A 114 3.55 -0.06 12.48
C ALA A 114 3.01 0.70 11.26
N TRP A 115 1.70 0.58 11.01
CA TRP A 115 1.01 1.35 9.96
C TRP A 115 1.08 2.85 10.22
N ASP A 116 0.65 3.30 11.41
CA ASP A 116 0.63 4.71 11.79
C ASP A 116 2.04 5.30 11.88
N ALA A 117 3.01 4.56 12.44
CA ALA A 117 4.39 5.00 12.55
C ALA A 117 5.05 5.34 11.20
N CYS A 118 4.61 4.69 10.11
CA CYS A 118 5.10 5.02 8.76
C CYS A 118 4.65 6.41 8.30
N LEU A 119 3.42 6.78 8.66
CA LEU A 119 2.77 8.02 8.29
C LEU A 119 3.08 9.16 9.29
N GLY A 120 3.44 8.83 10.53
CA GLY A 120 3.71 9.77 11.62
C GLY A 120 5.15 10.32 11.70
N GLY A 121 6.05 9.94 10.78
CA GLY A 121 7.42 10.47 10.76
C GLY A 121 7.45 12.00 10.60
N PRO A 122 8.48 12.70 11.12
CA PRO A 122 8.55 14.16 11.05
C PRO A 122 8.41 14.60 9.59
N ALA A 123 7.39 15.43 9.32
CA ALA A 123 7.17 16.06 8.04
C ALA A 123 8.40 16.92 7.71
N ARG A 124 9.43 16.31 7.09
CA ARG A 124 10.54 17.07 6.55
C ARG A 124 9.96 17.81 5.36
N THR A 125 9.81 19.11 5.52
CA THR A 125 9.47 20.12 4.52
C THR A 125 10.58 20.20 3.47
N CYS A 126 10.86 19.10 2.79
CA CYS A 126 11.62 19.10 1.55
C CYS A 126 10.60 18.78 0.47
N GLY A 127 10.44 19.69 -0.50
CA GLY A 127 9.43 19.66 -1.55
C GLY A 127 9.07 18.23 -1.94
N GLY A 128 7.87 17.81 -1.51
CA GLY A 128 7.32 16.53 -1.93
C GLY A 128 7.24 16.48 -3.45
N PRO A 129 7.17 15.28 -4.06
CA PRO A 129 6.96 15.18 -5.50
C PRO A 129 5.78 16.07 -5.90
N ALA A 130 5.87 16.68 -7.09
CA ALA A 130 4.76 17.41 -7.69
C ALA A 130 3.48 16.58 -7.56
N ALA A 131 2.34 17.24 -7.28
CA ALA A 131 1.06 16.58 -7.08
C ALA A 131 0.88 15.44 -8.11
N PRO A 132 0.46 14.25 -7.67
CA PRO A 132 0.46 13.05 -8.50
C PRO A 132 -0.24 13.35 -9.82
N ALA A 133 0.35 12.86 -10.92
CA ALA A 133 -0.29 12.95 -12.22
C ALA A 133 -1.72 12.41 -12.11
N ALA A 134 -2.68 13.07 -12.77
CA ALA A 134 -4.11 12.77 -12.68
C ALA A 134 -4.51 11.38 -13.24
N GLU A 135 -3.55 10.51 -13.51
CA GLU A 135 -3.81 9.16 -13.99
C GLU A 135 -4.42 8.30 -12.88
N PRO A 136 -5.59 7.70 -13.13
CA PRO A 136 -6.21 6.81 -12.15
C PRO A 136 -5.32 5.58 -11.93
N PHE A 137 -5.06 5.27 -10.66
CA PHE A 137 -4.39 4.03 -10.28
C PHE A 137 -5.16 2.83 -10.83
N ARG A 138 -4.43 1.90 -11.47
CA ARG A 138 -4.98 0.63 -11.94
C ARG A 138 -4.14 -0.49 -11.36
N ALA A 139 -4.73 -1.31 -10.50
CA ALA A 139 -4.06 -2.48 -9.96
C ALA A 139 -3.96 -3.61 -10.99
N ALA A 140 -2.86 -4.36 -10.97
CA ALA A 140 -2.70 -5.57 -11.78
C ALA A 140 -3.42 -6.78 -11.18
N GLY A 141 -3.66 -6.76 -9.87
CA GLY A 141 -4.28 -7.81 -9.08
C GLY A 141 -4.28 -7.40 -7.60
N ALA A 142 -4.85 -8.24 -6.75
CA ALA A 142 -4.77 -8.11 -5.30
C ALA A 142 -4.10 -9.34 -4.71
N ARG A 143 -3.20 -9.16 -3.76
CA ARG A 143 -2.46 -10.24 -3.11
C ARG A 143 -2.53 -10.11 -1.61
N LEU A 144 -2.78 -11.25 -0.97
CA LEU A 144 -2.82 -11.34 0.48
C LEU A 144 -1.47 -11.87 0.96
N LEU A 145 -0.69 -11.04 1.64
CA LEU A 145 0.70 -11.37 1.98
C LEU A 145 1.17 -10.69 3.26
N ARG A 146 2.28 -11.20 3.80
CA ARG A 146 3.16 -10.42 4.67
C ARG A 146 4.47 -10.18 3.94
N PHE A 147 5.06 -9.01 4.11
CA PHE A 147 6.39 -8.76 3.57
C PHE A 147 7.46 -9.36 4.46
N THR A 148 8.58 -9.73 3.86
CA THR A 148 9.79 -10.15 4.57
C THR A 148 10.96 -9.32 4.08
N HIS A 149 11.97 -9.14 4.94
CA HIS A 149 13.22 -8.49 4.56
C HIS A 149 14.39 -9.34 5.03
N ARG A 150 15.27 -9.70 4.11
CA ARG A 150 16.50 -10.44 4.39
C ARG A 150 17.70 -9.80 3.70
N ARG A 151 18.91 -10.18 4.09
CA ARG A 151 20.15 -9.70 3.46
C ARG A 151 20.73 -10.77 2.55
N LEU A 152 21.15 -10.38 1.34
CA LEU A 152 21.80 -11.24 0.36
C LEU A 152 23.02 -10.52 -0.20
N GLY A 153 24.24 -10.96 0.18
CA GLY A 153 25.48 -10.40 -0.39
C GLY A 153 25.62 -8.87 -0.26
N GLY A 154 25.20 -8.30 0.88
CA GLY A 154 25.22 -6.85 1.08
C GLY A 154 24.01 -6.08 0.54
N LEU A 155 23.14 -6.74 -0.22
CA LEU A 155 21.86 -6.19 -0.68
C LEU A 155 20.73 -6.54 0.30
N GLY A 156 19.76 -5.65 0.46
CA GLY A 156 18.48 -5.97 1.10
C GLY A 156 17.54 -6.61 0.10
N LEU A 157 16.81 -7.65 0.49
CA LEU A 157 15.86 -8.36 -0.35
C LEU A 157 14.48 -8.30 0.30
N ILE A 158 13.54 -7.66 -0.40
CA ILE A 158 12.12 -7.66 -0.02
C ILE A 158 11.48 -8.90 -0.63
N GLY A 159 11.00 -9.78 0.23
CA GLY A 159 10.25 -10.98 -0.13
C GLY A 159 8.84 -10.95 0.41
N THR A 160 8.16 -12.08 0.26
CA THR A 160 6.81 -12.28 0.78
C THR A 160 6.68 -13.62 1.47
N ALA A 161 5.72 -13.72 2.37
CA ALA A 161 5.31 -14.99 2.95
C ALA A 161 3.78 -15.02 3.10
N ALA A 162 3.23 -16.22 3.29
CA ALA A 162 1.83 -16.39 3.60
C ALA A 162 1.48 -15.62 4.90
N PRO A 163 0.40 -14.82 4.90
CA PRO A 163 0.00 -14.09 6.09
C PRO A 163 -0.87 -14.98 6.98
N GLY A 164 -0.65 -14.92 8.30
CA GLY A 164 -1.50 -15.62 9.28
C GLY A 164 -2.76 -14.81 9.58
N LEU A 165 -3.68 -14.71 8.63
CA LEU A 165 -4.88 -13.86 8.77
C LEU A 165 -6.07 -14.60 9.38
N SER A 166 -6.85 -13.87 10.15
CA SER A 166 -8.17 -14.28 10.60
C SER A 166 -9.15 -14.49 9.43
N GLY A 167 -10.25 -15.21 9.70
CA GLY A 167 -11.35 -15.33 8.74
C GLY A 167 -12.01 -13.98 8.40
N LEU A 168 -11.95 -13.00 9.31
CA LEU A 168 -12.42 -11.64 9.05
C LEU A 168 -11.52 -10.93 8.05
N GLY A 169 -10.19 -11.00 8.23
CA GLY A 169 -9.23 -10.42 7.29
C GLY A 169 -9.39 -10.96 5.87
N HIS A 170 -9.60 -12.27 5.73
CA HIS A 170 -9.87 -12.89 4.42
C HIS A 170 -11.15 -12.35 3.76
N ARG A 171 -12.24 -12.24 4.52
CA ARG A 171 -13.52 -11.71 3.98
C ARG A 171 -13.40 -10.25 3.57
N LEU A 172 -12.72 -9.43 4.38
CA LEU A 172 -12.50 -8.02 4.07
C LEU A 172 -11.63 -7.87 2.83
N ALA A 173 -10.52 -8.61 2.74
CA ALA A 173 -9.65 -8.60 1.56
C ALA A 173 -10.40 -8.99 0.27
N ALA A 174 -11.26 -10.01 0.34
CA ALA A 174 -12.12 -10.39 -0.80
C ALA A 174 -13.14 -9.30 -1.17
N GLY A 175 -13.71 -8.62 -0.18
CA GLY A 175 -14.60 -7.47 -0.41
C GLY A 175 -13.89 -6.29 -1.08
N ILE A 176 -12.69 -5.97 -0.62
CA ILE A 176 -11.85 -4.93 -1.21
C ILE A 176 -11.47 -5.29 -2.65
N ALA A 177 -10.99 -6.51 -2.91
CA ALA A 177 -10.63 -6.95 -4.25
C ALA A 177 -11.79 -6.85 -5.25
N ARG A 178 -13.02 -7.21 -4.82
CA ARG A 178 -14.23 -7.04 -5.64
C ARG A 178 -14.52 -5.56 -5.94
N GLN A 179 -14.42 -4.69 -4.94
CA GLN A 179 -14.65 -3.26 -5.14
C GLN A 179 -13.61 -2.61 -6.06
N GLU A 180 -12.35 -3.03 -5.95
CA GLU A 180 -11.26 -2.58 -6.82
C GLU A 180 -11.30 -3.27 -8.20
N ALA A 181 -12.28 -4.15 -8.44
CA ALA A 181 -12.47 -4.93 -9.67
C ALA A 181 -11.22 -5.71 -10.10
N VAL A 182 -10.50 -6.29 -9.13
CA VAL A 182 -9.29 -7.08 -9.37
C VAL A 182 -9.40 -8.50 -8.81
N ALA A 183 -8.70 -9.43 -9.45
CA ALA A 183 -8.61 -10.80 -8.95
C ALA A 183 -7.77 -10.85 -7.67
N LEU A 184 -8.33 -11.47 -6.62
CA LEU A 184 -7.59 -11.81 -5.42
C LEU A 184 -6.80 -13.10 -5.66
N GLN A 185 -5.49 -13.00 -5.56
CA GLN A 185 -4.57 -14.11 -5.67
C GLN A 185 -4.21 -14.61 -4.27
N ALA A 186 -4.23 -15.93 -4.09
CA ALA A 186 -3.70 -16.56 -2.89
C ALA A 186 -2.18 -16.31 -2.79
N ALA A 187 -1.65 -16.25 -1.57
CA ALA A 187 -0.20 -16.20 -1.36
C ALA A 187 0.46 -17.39 -2.06
N LEU A 188 1.42 -17.11 -2.94
CA LEU A 188 2.24 -18.17 -3.52
C LEU A 188 2.94 -18.91 -2.37
N SER A 189 2.67 -20.20 -2.25
CA SER A 189 3.44 -21.09 -1.37
C SER A 189 4.81 -21.24 -2.02
N GLY A 190 5.79 -20.51 -1.50
CA GLY A 190 7.20 -20.73 -1.80
C GLY A 190 7.73 -21.91 -1.00
#